data_AF-M7ZJX9-F1
#
_entry.id   AF-M7ZJX9-F1
#
_cell.length_a   1.000
_cell.length_b   1.000
_cell.length_c   1.000
_cell.angle_alpha   90.00
_cell.angle_beta   90.00
_cell.angle_gamma   90.00
#
_symmetry.space_group_name_H-M   'P 1'
#
loop_
_entity.id
_entity.type
_entity.pdbx_description
1 polymer ?
#
loop_
_entity_poly.entity_id
_entity_poly.type
_entity_poly.pdbx_seq_one_letter_code
_entity_poly.pdbx_strand_id
1 'polypeptide(L)'
;MDKRDEHWSKTKHGDDGMRKGNKNERPPPPPPSVRAAGHTQPFGCTLAVADDSSFRLLAFSENAADLLDLSPHHSVPSLDSSAAPPPVSLGADARLLFSPSSGVLLERAFAAREISLLNPLWIHSRVSSKPFYAILHRIDVGVVIDLEPARTEDPALSIAGAVQSQKLAVRAISRLQALPGGDVKLLCDTVVEHVRELTGYDRVMVYKFHDDEHGEVLAESRRGDLEPYLGLHYPATDIPQASRFLFRQNRVRMIADCHAAAIACHIGHVDAMEVRAASVARMATRRPSGDAPASY
;
A
#
# COMPACT_ATOMS: atom_id res chain seq x y z
N MET A 1 66.74 4.41 0.21
CA MET A 1 67.57 5.10 -0.80
C MET A 1 66.92 4.79 -2.14
N ASP A 2 66.34 5.72 -2.90
CA ASP A 2 66.14 7.18 -2.79
C ASP A 2 64.66 7.49 -3.07
N LYS A 3 63.94 8.42 -2.41
CA LYS A 3 64.08 9.89 -2.23
C LYS A 3 63.85 10.75 -3.50
N ARG A 4 62.67 11.40 -3.52
CA ARG A 4 62.43 12.83 -3.88
C ARG A 4 62.60 13.23 -5.36
N ASP A 5 61.99 14.30 -5.88
CA ASP A 5 60.86 15.18 -5.49
C ASP A 5 60.43 15.96 -6.75
N GLU A 6 59.17 16.41 -6.83
CA GLU A 6 58.62 17.57 -7.60
C GLU A 6 57.09 17.42 -7.57
N HIS A 7 56.31 18.04 -6.68
CA HIS A 7 56.17 19.45 -6.28
C HIS A 7 55.75 20.40 -7.41
N TRP A 8 54.44 20.57 -7.57
CA TRP A 8 53.86 21.87 -7.88
C TRP A 8 52.78 22.22 -6.84
N SER A 9 52.83 23.45 -6.35
CA SER A 9 51.94 23.94 -5.29
C SER A 9 50.83 24.84 -5.85
N LYS A 10 49.80 25.02 -5.04
CA LYS A 10 48.74 26.06 -5.01
C LYS A 10 49.04 27.30 -5.89
N THR A 11 48.07 27.98 -6.50
CA THR A 11 46.78 28.42 -5.91
C THR A 11 45.91 29.05 -6.99
N LYS A 12 44.57 29.00 -6.86
CA LYS A 12 43.71 30.19 -6.98
C LYS A 12 42.31 29.91 -6.44
N HIS A 13 41.84 30.77 -5.54
CA HIS A 13 40.42 30.84 -5.18
C HIS A 13 39.62 31.38 -6.37
N GLY A 14 38.52 30.72 -6.68
CA GLY A 14 37.43 31.22 -7.50
C GLY A 14 36.13 30.82 -6.80
N ASP A 15 35.51 31.78 -6.14
CA ASP A 15 34.21 31.63 -5.50
C ASP A 15 33.13 31.55 -6.58
N ASP A 16 32.34 30.47 -6.62
CA ASP A 16 31.14 30.44 -7.45
C ASP A 16 30.05 29.50 -6.89
N GLY A 17 29.01 30.13 -6.33
CA GLY A 17 27.64 29.62 -6.48
C GLY A 17 27.26 28.33 -5.76
N MET A 18 27.44 28.24 -4.44
CA MET A 18 26.72 27.26 -3.61
C MET A 18 25.20 27.54 -3.68
N ARG A 19 24.53 27.03 -4.74
CA ARG A 19 23.07 27.11 -4.92
C ARG A 19 22.39 26.44 -3.73
N LYS A 20 21.91 27.25 -2.79
CA LYS A 20 21.03 26.81 -1.71
C LYS A 20 19.77 26.21 -2.34
N GLY A 21 19.68 24.88 -2.35
CA GLY A 21 18.50 24.15 -2.84
C GLY A 21 17.24 24.70 -2.19
N ASN A 22 16.27 25.09 -3.02
CA ASN A 22 15.07 25.76 -2.56
C ASN A 22 14.18 24.75 -1.81
N LYS A 23 13.94 24.97 -0.50
CA LYS A 23 13.20 24.04 0.36
C LYS A 23 11.70 23.85 -0.03
N ASN A 24 11.25 24.50 -1.10
CA ASN A 24 9.90 24.41 -1.66
C ASN A 24 9.80 23.60 -2.97
N GLU A 25 10.90 23.04 -3.49
CA GLU A 25 10.82 22.14 -4.64
C GLU A 25 10.18 20.81 -4.23
N ARG A 26 9.08 20.44 -4.90
CA ARG A 26 8.51 19.10 -4.76
C ARG A 26 9.57 18.10 -5.22
N PRO A 27 9.91 17.07 -4.42
CA PRO A 27 10.91 16.11 -4.84
C PRO A 27 10.45 15.39 -6.12
N PRO A 28 11.40 14.99 -6.99
CA PRO A 28 11.06 14.37 -8.27
C PRO A 28 10.25 13.08 -8.08
N PRO A 29 9.34 12.74 -9.01
CA PRO A 29 8.59 11.49 -8.95
C PRO A 29 9.52 10.28 -8.99
N PRO A 30 9.12 9.14 -8.39
CA PRO A 30 9.93 7.94 -8.40
C PRO A 30 10.06 7.39 -9.82
N PRO A 31 11.16 6.68 -10.15
CA PRO A 31 11.34 6.07 -11.46
C PRO A 31 10.21 5.07 -11.78
N PRO A 32 9.84 4.95 -13.08
CA PRO A 32 8.66 4.18 -13.49
C PRO A 32 8.71 2.70 -13.12
N SER A 33 9.89 2.11 -12.90
CA SER A 33 10.05 0.69 -12.56
C SER A 33 9.48 0.26 -11.20
N VAL A 34 9.18 1.19 -10.29
CA VAL A 34 8.51 0.89 -9.00
C VAL A 34 7.01 1.22 -9.03
N ARG A 35 6.55 1.89 -10.09
CA ARG A 35 5.13 1.98 -10.43
C ARG A 35 4.75 0.69 -11.16
N ALA A 36 4.21 -0.29 -10.44
CA ALA A 36 3.62 -1.49 -11.04
C ALA A 36 2.29 -1.10 -11.74
N ALA A 37 2.41 -0.40 -12.87
CA ALA A 37 1.26 0.08 -13.64
C ALA A 37 0.38 -1.10 -14.08
N GLY A 38 -0.92 -0.98 -13.82
CA GLY A 38 -1.93 -1.92 -14.28
C GLY A 38 -1.95 -3.30 -13.61
N HIS A 39 -1.38 -3.47 -12.41
CA HIS A 39 -1.55 -4.70 -11.64
C HIS A 39 -1.94 -4.42 -10.17
N THR A 40 -2.84 -5.23 -9.62
CA THR A 40 -3.28 -5.18 -8.21
C THR A 40 -3.24 -6.57 -7.56
N GLN A 41 -3.48 -6.65 -6.25
CA GLN A 41 -3.53 -7.91 -5.52
C GLN A 41 -4.93 -8.55 -5.58
N PRO A 42 -5.04 -9.89 -5.64
CA PRO A 42 -6.32 -10.57 -5.86
C PRO A 42 -7.28 -10.61 -4.67
N PHE A 43 -6.87 -10.15 -3.48
CA PHE A 43 -7.72 -10.17 -2.28
C PHE A 43 -8.87 -9.14 -2.33
N GLY A 44 -8.74 -8.12 -3.17
CA GLY A 44 -9.73 -7.09 -3.44
C GLY A 44 -9.82 -6.80 -4.94
N CYS A 45 -10.56 -5.76 -5.32
CA CYS A 45 -10.54 -5.22 -6.68
C CYS A 45 -10.35 -3.70 -6.66
N THR A 46 -9.85 -3.13 -7.74
CA THR A 46 -9.55 -1.70 -7.83
C THR A 46 -10.30 -1.10 -9.01
N LEU A 47 -10.98 0.03 -8.81
CA LEU A 47 -11.65 0.82 -9.85
C LEU A 47 -10.98 2.20 -9.95
N ALA A 48 -10.90 2.76 -11.14
CA ALA A 48 -10.59 4.18 -11.35
C ALA A 48 -11.80 4.87 -11.99
N VAL A 49 -12.20 6.01 -11.43
CA VAL A 49 -13.46 6.69 -11.73
C VAL A 49 -13.18 8.17 -12.00
N ALA A 50 -13.87 8.77 -12.97
CA ALA A 50 -13.77 10.20 -13.23
C ALA A 50 -14.22 11.03 -12.00
N ASP A 51 -13.41 12.00 -11.57
CA ASP A 51 -13.76 12.98 -10.50
C ASP A 51 -14.62 14.12 -11.09
N ASP A 52 -15.70 13.74 -11.76
CA ASP A 52 -16.73 14.63 -12.32
C ASP A 52 -18.14 14.08 -12.00
N SER A 53 -19.19 14.79 -12.41
CA SER A 53 -20.58 14.39 -12.13
C SER A 53 -21.04 13.12 -12.86
N SER A 54 -20.20 12.51 -13.70
CA SER A 54 -20.57 11.34 -14.51
C SER A 54 -20.21 10.01 -13.87
N PHE A 55 -19.26 9.97 -12.92
CA PHE A 55 -18.77 8.75 -12.28
C PHE A 55 -18.35 7.64 -13.27
N ARG A 56 -17.91 7.99 -14.48
CA ARG A 56 -17.49 7.02 -15.51
C ARG A 56 -16.25 6.23 -15.05
N LEU A 57 -16.29 4.91 -15.21
CA LEU A 57 -15.12 4.04 -15.09
C LEU A 57 -14.05 4.39 -16.15
N LEU A 58 -12.86 4.73 -15.67
CA LEU A 58 -11.65 4.99 -16.45
C LEU A 58 -10.72 3.77 -16.51
N ALA A 59 -10.74 2.95 -15.47
CA ALA A 59 -10.06 1.66 -15.41
C ALA A 59 -10.70 0.74 -14.35
N PHE A 60 -10.44 -0.56 -14.44
CA PHE A 60 -10.85 -1.55 -13.44
C PHE A 60 -9.94 -2.79 -13.47
N SER A 61 -9.75 -3.46 -12.33
CA SER A 61 -9.06 -4.75 -12.27
C SER A 61 -9.91 -5.86 -12.88
N GLU A 62 -9.29 -6.84 -13.55
CA GLU A 62 -9.98 -7.94 -14.26
C GLU A 62 -10.97 -8.70 -13.36
N ASN A 63 -10.60 -8.91 -12.10
CA ASN A 63 -11.43 -9.62 -11.12
C ASN A 63 -12.64 -8.81 -10.59
N ALA A 64 -12.82 -7.54 -11.00
CA ALA A 64 -13.83 -6.67 -10.39
C ALA A 64 -15.27 -7.15 -10.61
N ALA A 65 -15.59 -7.69 -11.79
CA ALA A 65 -16.92 -8.22 -12.10
C ALA A 65 -17.25 -9.46 -11.24
N ASP A 66 -16.29 -10.39 -11.10
CA ASP A 66 -16.45 -11.59 -10.29
C ASP A 66 -16.55 -11.24 -8.79
N LEU A 67 -15.68 -10.34 -8.30
CA LEU A 67 -15.65 -9.99 -6.88
C LEU A 67 -16.95 -9.32 -6.43
N LEU A 68 -17.57 -8.50 -7.29
CA LEU A 68 -18.85 -7.82 -7.06
C LEU A 68 -20.09 -8.69 -7.37
N ASP A 69 -19.89 -9.93 -7.82
CA ASP A 69 -20.92 -10.87 -8.28
C ASP A 69 -21.79 -10.31 -9.44
N LEU A 70 -21.14 -9.61 -10.38
CA LEU A 70 -21.74 -8.97 -11.57
C LEU A 70 -21.46 -9.72 -12.89
N SER A 71 -20.75 -10.84 -12.84
CA SER A 71 -20.39 -11.63 -14.02
C SER A 71 -21.61 -12.34 -14.64
N PRO A 72 -21.77 -12.33 -15.98
CA PRO A 72 -23.00 -12.79 -16.64
C PRO A 72 -23.26 -14.31 -16.55
N HIS A 73 -22.30 -15.10 -16.09
CA HIS A 73 -22.37 -16.57 -16.05
C HIS A 73 -23.45 -17.16 -15.13
N HIS A 74 -24.10 -16.35 -14.28
CA HIS A 74 -25.24 -16.79 -13.45
C HIS A 74 -26.62 -16.54 -14.08
N SER A 75 -26.68 -15.96 -15.29
CA SER A 75 -27.94 -15.72 -16.01
C SER A 75 -28.13 -16.74 -17.13
N VAL A 76 -29.32 -17.36 -17.21
CA VAL A 76 -29.70 -18.26 -18.31
C VAL A 76 -29.62 -17.50 -19.64
N PRO A 77 -29.09 -18.08 -20.73
CA PRO A 77 -28.96 -17.36 -22.00
C PRO A 77 -30.34 -17.01 -22.58
N SER A 78 -30.75 -15.75 -22.43
CA SER A 78 -31.88 -15.20 -23.18
C SER A 78 -31.44 -14.91 -24.61
N LEU A 79 -32.22 -15.35 -25.60
CA LEU A 79 -31.88 -15.22 -27.03
C LEU A 79 -31.78 -13.76 -27.52
N ASP A 80 -32.27 -12.78 -26.75
CA ASP A 80 -32.28 -11.35 -27.08
C ASP A 80 -31.01 -10.59 -26.62
N SER A 81 -29.92 -11.28 -26.30
CA SER A 81 -28.71 -10.71 -25.66
C SER A 81 -27.80 -9.90 -26.61
N SER A 82 -28.37 -8.95 -27.37
CA SER A 82 -27.66 -7.99 -28.20
C SER A 82 -27.75 -6.57 -27.62
N ALA A 83 -26.59 -5.89 -27.52
CA ALA A 83 -26.43 -4.44 -27.32
C ALA A 83 -26.46 -3.82 -25.90
N ALA A 84 -26.41 -4.59 -24.80
CA ALA A 84 -26.07 -4.05 -23.48
C ALA A 84 -24.58 -4.32 -23.14
N PRO A 85 -23.73 -3.31 -22.84
CA PRO A 85 -22.37 -3.54 -22.37
C PRO A 85 -22.38 -4.17 -20.96
N PRO A 86 -21.35 -4.94 -20.58
CA PRO A 86 -21.30 -5.57 -19.26
C PRO A 86 -21.25 -4.51 -18.14
N PRO A 87 -21.81 -4.79 -16.94
CA PRO A 87 -21.92 -3.79 -15.87
C PRO A 87 -20.59 -3.13 -15.49
N VAL A 88 -19.51 -3.92 -15.47
CA VAL A 88 -18.14 -3.43 -15.35
C VAL A 88 -17.55 -3.26 -16.74
N SER A 89 -17.57 -2.03 -17.26
CA SER A 89 -16.98 -1.65 -18.55
C SER A 89 -16.50 -0.21 -18.57
N LEU A 90 -15.56 0.12 -19.45
CA LEU A 90 -15.05 1.48 -19.60
C LEU A 90 -16.17 2.44 -20.00
N GLY A 91 -16.26 3.58 -19.31
CA GLY A 91 -17.31 4.57 -19.53
C GLY A 91 -18.65 4.27 -18.83
N ALA A 92 -18.82 3.10 -18.20
CA ALA A 92 -20.00 2.83 -17.37
C ALA A 92 -19.98 3.65 -16.07
N ASP A 93 -21.15 4.02 -15.56
CA ASP A 93 -21.30 4.75 -14.29
C ASP A 93 -21.01 3.82 -13.11
N ALA A 94 -19.91 4.08 -12.40
CA ALA A 94 -19.43 3.25 -11.29
C ALA A 94 -20.43 3.16 -10.12
N ARG A 95 -21.34 4.13 -9.96
CA ARG A 95 -22.38 4.08 -8.91
C ARG A 95 -23.35 2.92 -9.16
N LEU A 96 -23.57 2.54 -10.41
CA LEU A 96 -24.49 1.47 -10.80
C LEU A 96 -23.99 0.06 -10.44
N LEU A 97 -22.72 -0.09 -10.02
CA LEU A 97 -22.15 -1.33 -9.49
C LEU A 97 -22.59 -1.64 -8.06
N PHE A 98 -23.06 -0.62 -7.32
CA PHE A 98 -23.35 -0.69 -5.89
C PHE A 98 -24.83 -0.44 -5.60
N SER A 99 -25.24 -0.65 -4.34
CA SER A 99 -26.59 -0.30 -3.89
C SER A 99 -26.83 1.22 -3.97
N PRO A 100 -28.09 1.70 -4.12
CA PRO A 100 -28.38 3.14 -4.23
C PRO A 100 -27.87 3.96 -3.04
N SER A 101 -27.92 3.42 -1.82
CA SER A 101 -27.35 4.06 -0.63
C SER A 101 -25.82 4.15 -0.68
N SER A 102 -25.15 3.15 -1.24
CA SER A 102 -23.70 3.18 -1.50
C SER A 102 -23.33 4.24 -2.55
N GLY A 103 -24.16 4.41 -3.59
CA GLY A 103 -24.00 5.47 -4.58
C GLY A 103 -23.99 6.87 -3.94
N VAL A 104 -24.93 7.14 -3.02
CA VAL A 104 -24.99 8.41 -2.27
C VAL A 104 -23.77 8.60 -1.36
N LEU A 105 -23.21 7.53 -0.77
CA LEU A 105 -21.97 7.60 0.00
C LEU A 105 -20.76 7.96 -0.88
N LEU A 106 -20.67 7.38 -2.09
CA LEU A 106 -19.64 7.71 -3.07
C LEU A 106 -19.76 9.17 -3.54
N GLU A 107 -20.98 9.63 -3.87
CA GLU A 107 -21.23 11.03 -4.24
C GLU A 107 -20.79 12.00 -3.15
N ARG A 108 -21.13 11.72 -1.89
CA ARG A 108 -20.69 12.52 -0.74
C ARG A 108 -19.17 12.51 -0.57
N ALA A 109 -18.50 11.40 -0.85
CA ALA A 109 -17.04 11.30 -0.74
C ALA A 109 -16.31 12.03 -1.88
N PHE A 110 -16.83 11.95 -3.11
CA PHE A 110 -16.32 12.71 -4.25
C PHE A 110 -16.57 14.22 -4.06
N ALA A 111 -17.68 14.63 -3.43
CA ALA A 111 -17.89 16.03 -3.06
C ALA A 111 -16.99 16.53 -1.90
N ALA A 112 -16.32 15.63 -1.16
CA ALA A 112 -15.53 16.01 0.01
C ALA A 112 -14.17 16.62 -0.37
N ARG A 113 -13.82 17.76 0.26
CA ARG A 113 -12.52 18.43 0.10
C ARG A 113 -11.34 17.54 0.47
N GLU A 114 -11.49 16.71 1.50
CA GLU A 114 -10.47 15.78 1.99
C GLU A 114 -11.07 14.37 2.09
N ILE A 115 -10.98 13.63 0.98
CA ILE A 115 -11.62 12.32 0.80
C ILE A 115 -11.09 11.26 1.79
N SER A 116 -9.83 11.38 2.22
CA SER A 116 -9.17 10.48 3.16
C SER A 116 -9.81 10.46 4.55
N LEU A 117 -10.53 11.51 4.97
CA LEU A 117 -11.23 11.56 6.24
C LEU A 117 -12.53 10.72 6.26
N LEU A 118 -12.99 10.27 5.09
CA LEU A 118 -14.17 9.41 4.94
C LEU A 118 -13.81 7.94 4.72
N ASN A 119 -12.52 7.60 4.63
CA ASN A 119 -12.07 6.23 4.44
C ASN A 119 -12.07 5.43 5.77
N PRO A 120 -12.44 4.14 5.76
CA PRO A 120 -13.09 3.44 4.64
C PRO A 120 -14.60 3.72 4.59
N LEU A 121 -15.17 3.79 3.38
CA LEU A 121 -16.62 3.76 3.22
C LEU A 121 -17.12 2.30 3.31
N TRP A 122 -18.23 2.07 4.00
CA TRP A 122 -18.91 0.78 3.99
C TRP A 122 -19.97 0.76 2.88
N ILE A 123 -19.72 -0.01 1.82
CA ILE A 123 -20.60 -0.09 0.63
C ILE A 123 -20.98 -1.53 0.31
N HIS A 124 -22.03 -1.71 -0.48
CA HIS A 124 -22.54 -3.03 -0.85
C HIS A 124 -22.67 -3.15 -2.37
N SER A 125 -22.31 -4.31 -2.93
CA SER A 125 -22.58 -4.62 -4.35
C SER A 125 -24.07 -4.53 -4.67
N ARG A 126 -24.42 -4.18 -5.91
CA ARG A 126 -25.82 -3.97 -6.28
C ARG A 126 -26.66 -5.24 -6.32
N VAL A 127 -26.06 -6.36 -6.74
CA VAL A 127 -26.77 -7.62 -6.99
C VAL A 127 -26.73 -8.52 -5.76
N SER A 128 -25.54 -8.88 -5.28
CA SER A 128 -25.38 -9.79 -4.14
C SER A 128 -25.53 -9.12 -2.76
N SER A 129 -25.59 -7.77 -2.70
CA SER A 129 -25.53 -7.01 -1.43
C SER A 129 -24.31 -7.33 -0.55
N LYS A 130 -23.25 -7.87 -1.15
CA LYS A 130 -21.99 -8.25 -0.51
C LYS A 130 -21.26 -6.99 -0.03
N PRO A 131 -20.80 -6.93 1.24
CA PRO A 131 -20.21 -5.73 1.81
C PRO A 131 -18.72 -5.59 1.44
N PHE A 132 -18.30 -4.34 1.26
CA PHE A 132 -16.91 -3.96 1.00
C PHE A 132 -16.54 -2.73 1.82
N TYR A 133 -15.28 -2.72 2.28
CA TYR A 133 -14.61 -1.46 2.60
C TYR A 133 -14.08 -0.85 1.31
N ALA A 134 -14.49 0.38 1.00
CA ALA A 134 -13.96 1.16 -0.10
C ALA A 134 -12.98 2.22 0.42
N ILE A 135 -11.74 2.17 -0.06
CA ILE A 135 -10.68 3.12 0.25
C ILE A 135 -10.46 4.00 -0.98
N LEU A 136 -10.83 5.28 -0.87
CA LEU A 136 -10.83 6.21 -1.98
C LEU A 136 -9.59 7.12 -1.93
N HIS A 137 -8.92 7.31 -3.06
CA HIS A 137 -7.80 8.25 -3.18
C HIS A 137 -7.83 9.00 -4.52
N ARG A 138 -7.57 10.31 -4.47
CA ARG A 138 -7.47 11.15 -5.68
C ARG A 138 -6.12 10.97 -6.36
N ILE A 139 -6.17 10.87 -7.68
CA ILE A 139 -5.04 10.85 -8.61
C ILE A 139 -5.27 11.92 -9.69
N ASP A 140 -4.27 12.16 -10.55
CA ASP A 140 -4.30 13.28 -11.50
C ASP A 140 -5.43 13.19 -12.54
N VAL A 141 -5.96 11.98 -12.82
CA VAL A 141 -7.05 11.75 -13.79
C VAL A 141 -8.40 11.37 -13.16
N GLY A 142 -8.52 11.31 -11.83
CA GLY A 142 -9.77 10.91 -11.17
C GLY A 142 -9.61 10.40 -9.73
N VAL A 143 -10.53 9.53 -9.31
CA VAL A 143 -10.52 8.85 -8.01
C VAL A 143 -10.31 7.36 -8.21
N VAL A 144 -9.31 6.79 -7.54
CA VAL A 144 -9.15 5.35 -7.41
C VAL A 144 -9.91 4.87 -6.18
N ILE A 145 -10.60 3.74 -6.31
CA ILE A 145 -11.39 3.08 -5.28
C ILE A 145 -10.85 1.65 -5.14
N ASP A 146 -10.15 1.38 -4.04
CA ASP A 146 -9.78 0.01 -3.66
C ASP A 146 -10.91 -0.62 -2.84
N LEU A 147 -11.33 -1.82 -3.22
CA LEU A 147 -12.48 -2.54 -2.66
C LEU A 147 -12.01 -3.81 -1.97
N GLU A 148 -12.01 -3.79 -0.64
CA GLU A 148 -11.67 -4.94 0.19
C GLU A 148 -12.96 -5.64 0.65
N PRO A 149 -13.16 -6.94 0.35
CA PRO A 149 -14.32 -7.69 0.82
C PRO A 149 -14.39 -7.67 2.35
N ALA A 150 -15.47 -7.09 2.89
CA ALA A 150 -15.69 -7.17 4.32
C ALA A 150 -16.20 -8.57 4.67
N ARG A 151 -15.80 -9.08 5.84
CA ARG A 151 -16.36 -10.34 6.35
C ARG A 151 -17.87 -10.16 6.55
N THR A 152 -18.64 -11.17 6.15
CA THR A 152 -20.11 -11.21 6.29
C THR A 152 -20.53 -11.52 7.73
N GLU A 153 -19.94 -10.80 8.67
CA GLU A 153 -20.36 -10.77 10.07
C GLU A 153 -21.45 -9.71 10.25
N ASP A 154 -22.20 -9.79 11.36
CA ASP A 154 -23.19 -8.78 11.74
C ASP A 154 -22.55 -7.36 11.66
N PRO A 155 -23.20 -6.36 11.05
CA PRO A 155 -22.72 -4.97 11.08
C PRO A 155 -22.34 -4.47 12.47
N ALA A 156 -23.00 -4.94 13.53
CA ALA A 156 -22.63 -4.65 14.92
C ALA A 156 -21.25 -5.23 15.31
N LEU A 157 -20.90 -6.44 14.85
CA LEU A 157 -19.59 -7.05 15.06
C LEU A 157 -18.48 -6.32 14.27
N SER A 158 -18.78 -5.90 13.04
CA SER A 158 -17.87 -5.07 12.23
C SER A 158 -17.53 -3.75 12.93
N ILE A 159 -18.56 -3.05 13.44
CA ILE A 159 -18.39 -1.82 14.23
C ILE A 159 -17.62 -2.10 15.54
N ALA A 160 -17.95 -3.17 16.26
CA ALA A 160 -17.27 -3.55 17.49
C ALA A 160 -15.77 -3.84 17.26
N GLY A 161 -15.43 -4.54 16.18
CA GLY A 161 -14.05 -4.79 15.77
C GLY A 161 -13.27 -3.50 15.47
N ALA A 162 -13.88 -2.57 14.71
CA ALA A 162 -13.28 -1.26 14.44
C ALA A 162 -13.01 -0.46 15.73
N VAL A 163 -13.99 -0.41 16.64
CA VAL A 163 -13.85 0.27 17.95
C VAL A 163 -12.79 -0.42 18.82
N GLN A 164 -12.70 -1.74 18.81
CA GLN A 164 -11.67 -2.50 19.53
C GLN A 164 -10.27 -2.18 19.00
N SER A 165 -10.06 -2.20 17.68
CA SER A 165 -8.77 -1.85 17.06
C SER A 165 -8.35 -0.41 17.37
N GLN A 166 -9.29 0.55 17.34
CA GLN A 166 -9.03 1.93 17.76
C GLN A 166 -8.64 2.01 19.24
N LYS A 167 -9.33 1.29 20.12
CA LYS A 167 -9.02 1.24 21.57
C LYS A 167 -7.63 0.66 21.84
N LEU A 168 -7.22 -0.37 21.09
CA LEU A 168 -5.87 -0.94 21.16
C LEU A 168 -4.82 0.07 20.68
N ALA A 169 -5.07 0.77 19.57
CA ALA A 169 -4.18 1.81 19.06
C ALA A 169 -4.00 2.97 20.06
N VAL A 170 -5.09 3.48 20.65
CA VAL A 170 -5.02 4.52 21.70
C VAL A 170 -4.23 4.01 22.91
N ARG A 171 -4.47 2.78 23.37
CA ARG A 171 -3.73 2.17 24.49
C ARG A 171 -2.23 2.06 24.20
N ALA A 172 -1.85 1.67 22.99
CA ALA A 172 -0.45 1.62 22.56
C ALA A 172 0.18 3.02 22.54
N ILE A 173 -0.50 4.02 21.97
CA ILE A 173 -0.04 5.42 21.96
C ILE A 173 0.17 5.94 23.38
N SER A 174 -0.79 5.74 24.30
CA SER A 174 -0.67 6.18 25.69
C SER A 174 0.48 5.50 26.43
N ARG A 175 0.78 4.23 26.12
CA ARG A 175 1.96 3.54 26.68
C ARG A 175 3.27 4.10 26.13
N LEU A 176 3.37 4.34 24.82
CA LEU A 176 4.55 4.97 24.21
C LEU A 176 4.80 6.39 24.76
N GLN A 177 3.74 7.15 25.02
CA GLN A 177 3.81 8.48 25.65
C GLN A 177 4.25 8.45 27.13
N ALA A 178 4.09 7.32 27.82
CA ALA A 178 4.48 7.14 29.22
C ALA A 178 5.91 6.59 29.41
N LEU A 179 6.61 6.28 28.31
CA LEU A 179 8.00 5.83 28.37
C LEU A 179 8.96 6.96 28.81
N PRO A 180 10.04 6.65 29.54
CA PRO A 180 11.09 7.63 29.81
C PRO A 180 11.77 8.06 28.50
N GLY A 181 11.99 9.36 28.35
CA GLY A 181 12.72 9.91 27.21
C GLY A 181 14.21 9.52 27.23
N GLY A 182 14.82 9.43 26.05
CA GLY A 182 16.25 9.16 25.89
C GLY A 182 16.61 7.72 25.53
N ASP A 183 15.70 6.75 25.69
CA ASP A 183 15.92 5.36 25.29
C ASP A 183 15.15 5.01 24.00
N VAL A 184 15.86 5.10 22.87
CA VAL A 184 15.32 4.73 21.55
C VAL A 184 15.10 3.21 21.45
N LYS A 185 15.89 2.39 22.14
CA LYS A 185 15.74 0.93 22.06
C LYS A 185 14.46 0.49 22.77
N LEU A 186 14.22 0.97 24.00
CA LEU A 186 12.98 0.72 24.74
C LEU A 186 11.75 1.18 23.96
N LEU A 187 11.83 2.34 23.28
CA LEU A 187 10.79 2.81 22.38
C LEU A 187 10.54 1.80 21.24
N CYS A 188 11.58 1.38 20.52
CA CYS A 188 11.45 0.44 19.41
C CYS A 188 10.94 -0.94 19.85
N ASP A 189 11.42 -1.49 20.98
CA ASP A 189 10.95 -2.74 21.57
C ASP A 189 9.44 -2.65 21.92
N THR A 190 9.02 -1.55 22.58
CA THR A 190 7.61 -1.33 22.93
C THR A 190 6.71 -1.18 21.69
N VAL A 191 7.22 -0.58 20.61
CA VAL A 191 6.50 -0.46 19.32
C VAL A 191 6.26 -1.83 18.69
N VAL A 192 7.29 -2.70 18.59
CA VAL A 192 7.14 -4.00 17.91
C VAL A 192 6.21 -4.93 18.66
N GLU A 193 6.21 -4.91 20.00
CA GLU A 193 5.26 -5.65 20.82
C GLU A 193 3.81 -5.21 20.57
N HIS A 194 3.55 -3.91 20.62
CA HIS A 194 2.18 -3.39 20.46
C HIS A 194 1.64 -3.51 19.05
N VAL A 195 2.47 -3.29 18.02
CA VAL A 195 2.06 -3.53 16.64
C VAL A 195 1.79 -5.02 16.42
N ARG A 196 2.54 -5.93 17.07
CA ARG A 196 2.26 -7.37 17.01
C ARG A 196 0.96 -7.75 17.74
N GLU A 197 0.70 -7.20 18.92
CA GLU A 197 -0.57 -7.38 19.66
C GLU A 197 -1.77 -6.92 18.81
N LEU A 198 -1.65 -5.77 18.12
CA LEU A 198 -2.73 -5.16 17.34
C LEU A 198 -2.99 -5.88 16.00
N THR A 199 -1.94 -6.36 15.33
CA THR A 199 -2.03 -6.92 13.96
C THR A 199 -2.09 -8.45 13.91
N GLY A 200 -1.62 -9.14 14.96
CA GLY A 200 -1.52 -10.60 14.97
C GLY A 200 -0.43 -11.19 14.06
N TYR A 201 0.44 -10.38 13.45
CA TYR A 201 1.52 -10.89 12.60
C TYR A 201 2.48 -11.81 13.37
N ASP A 202 2.96 -12.85 12.71
CA ASP A 202 3.94 -13.78 13.27
C ASP A 202 5.26 -13.09 13.66
N ARG A 203 5.68 -12.06 12.92
CA ARG A 203 6.87 -11.24 13.16
C ARG A 203 6.57 -9.76 12.87
N VAL A 204 7.01 -8.88 13.76
CA VAL A 204 7.03 -7.42 13.59
C VAL A 204 8.42 -6.92 13.97
N MET A 205 8.96 -5.97 13.20
CA MET A 205 10.32 -5.47 13.40
C MET A 205 10.44 -3.98 13.10
N VAL A 206 11.35 -3.29 13.79
CA VAL A 206 11.81 -1.95 13.43
C VAL A 206 13.08 -2.09 12.61
N TYR A 207 13.01 -1.62 11.36
CA TYR A 207 14.14 -1.59 10.44
C TYR A 207 14.70 -0.16 10.36
N LYS A 208 15.95 0.02 10.77
CA LYS A 208 16.68 1.30 10.76
C LYS A 208 17.49 1.40 9.48
N PHE A 209 17.42 2.52 8.77
CA PHE A 209 18.40 2.88 7.73
C PHE A 209 19.60 3.60 8.35
N HIS A 210 20.80 3.29 7.88
CA HIS A 210 22.05 3.98 8.21
C HIS A 210 22.45 4.99 7.12
N ASP A 211 23.52 5.77 7.36
CA ASP A 211 23.92 6.91 6.52
C ASP A 211 24.39 6.50 5.11
N ASP A 212 24.93 5.29 4.98
CA ASP A 212 25.33 4.62 3.72
C ASP A 212 24.17 3.83 3.07
N GLU A 213 22.93 4.12 3.47
CA GLU A 213 21.68 3.56 2.97
C GLU A 213 21.45 2.05 3.20
N HIS A 214 22.38 1.30 3.80
CA HIS A 214 22.08 -0.06 4.29
C HIS A 214 21.10 0.01 5.47
N GLY A 215 20.56 -1.13 5.92
CA GLY A 215 19.72 -1.12 7.11
C GLY A 215 19.83 -2.34 8.01
N GLU A 216 19.28 -2.20 9.21
CA GLU A 216 19.48 -3.08 10.36
C GLU A 216 18.14 -3.32 11.08
N VAL A 217 17.92 -4.55 11.55
CA VAL A 217 16.79 -4.87 12.42
C VAL A 217 17.12 -4.46 13.87
N LEU A 218 16.64 -3.28 14.27
CA LEU A 218 16.95 -2.66 15.57
C LEU A 218 16.12 -3.21 16.73
N ALA A 219 14.88 -3.64 16.45
CA ALA A 219 13.98 -4.29 17.41
C ALA A 219 13.09 -5.31 16.70
N GLU A 220 12.69 -6.36 17.40
CA GLU A 220 11.91 -7.48 16.85
C GLU A 220 10.98 -8.09 17.91
N SER A 221 9.71 -8.31 17.53
CA SER A 221 8.77 -9.16 18.27
C SER A 221 8.29 -10.27 17.33
N ARG A 222 8.43 -11.54 17.74
CA ARG A 222 8.17 -12.69 16.87
C ARG A 222 7.54 -13.86 17.62
N ARG A 223 6.97 -14.80 16.86
CA ARG A 223 6.61 -16.14 17.34
C ARG A 223 7.89 -16.92 17.70
N GLY A 224 7.82 -17.74 18.75
CA GLY A 224 8.99 -18.33 19.40
C GLY A 224 9.80 -19.30 18.53
N ASP A 225 9.12 -19.99 17.61
CA ASP A 225 9.62 -20.99 16.66
C ASP A 225 10.35 -20.40 15.43
N LEU A 226 10.28 -19.09 15.21
CA LEU A 226 10.92 -18.45 14.04
C LEU A 226 12.37 -18.04 14.35
N GLU A 227 13.28 -18.20 13.38
CA GLU A 227 14.65 -17.67 13.50
C GLU A 227 14.64 -16.15 13.76
N PRO A 228 15.45 -15.62 14.70
CA PRO A 228 15.52 -14.18 14.96
C PRO A 228 16.21 -13.44 13.80
N TYR A 229 15.75 -12.23 13.49
CA TYR A 229 16.44 -11.30 12.57
C TYR A 229 17.08 -10.11 13.29
N LEU A 230 16.85 -9.95 14.60
CA LEU A 230 17.42 -8.88 15.42
C LEU A 230 18.95 -8.75 15.23
N GLY A 231 19.42 -7.53 14.92
CA GLY A 231 20.83 -7.23 14.68
C GLY A 231 21.37 -7.65 13.30
N LEU A 232 20.56 -8.22 12.40
CA LEU A 232 20.99 -8.49 11.04
C LEU A 232 20.99 -7.21 10.19
N HIS A 233 22.06 -7.05 9.41
CA HIS A 233 22.24 -5.96 8.45
C HIS A 233 21.95 -6.45 7.02
N TYR A 234 21.32 -5.60 6.22
CA TYR A 234 20.89 -5.86 4.84
C TYR A 234 21.35 -4.73 3.91
N PRO A 235 21.79 -5.06 2.68
CA PRO A 235 22.35 -4.09 1.75
C PRO A 235 21.29 -3.07 1.27
N ALA A 236 21.75 -1.88 0.88
CA ALA A 236 20.88 -0.80 0.42
C ALA A 236 19.97 -1.21 -0.77
N THR A 237 20.42 -2.18 -1.58
CA THR A 237 19.73 -2.73 -2.75
C THR A 237 18.42 -3.45 -2.43
N ASP A 238 18.26 -4.00 -1.22
CA ASP A 238 17.06 -4.77 -0.84
C ASP A 238 15.81 -3.88 -0.74
N ILE A 239 16.00 -2.59 -0.45
CA ILE A 239 14.96 -1.57 -0.49
C ILE A 239 15.43 -0.41 -1.39
N PRO A 240 15.14 -0.45 -2.71
CA PRO A 240 15.55 0.60 -3.64
C PRO A 240 15.08 1.99 -3.23
N GLN A 241 15.86 3.03 -3.55
CA GLN A 241 15.54 4.44 -3.20
C GLN A 241 14.13 4.87 -3.61
N ALA A 242 13.65 4.39 -4.77
CA ALA A 242 12.30 4.62 -5.27
C ALA A 242 11.20 4.11 -4.32
N SER A 243 11.39 2.94 -3.71
CA SER A 243 10.48 2.39 -2.70
C SER A 243 10.52 3.21 -1.41
N ARG A 244 11.72 3.61 -0.96
CA ARG A 244 11.89 4.49 0.21
C ARG A 244 11.19 5.83 0.04
N PHE A 245 11.24 6.38 -1.18
CA PHE A 245 10.53 7.60 -1.55
C PHE A 245 9.02 7.42 -1.44
N LEU A 246 8.48 6.34 -2.01
CA LEU A 246 7.05 6.02 -1.93
C LEU A 246 6.57 5.86 -0.48
N PHE A 247 7.37 5.29 0.42
CA PHE A 247 6.97 5.12 1.83
C PHE A 247 6.85 6.45 2.61
N ARG A 248 7.44 7.55 2.12
CA ARG A 248 7.21 8.90 2.68
C ARG A 248 5.82 9.44 2.33
N GLN A 249 5.29 9.07 1.17
CA GLN A 249 3.96 9.44 0.71
C GLN A 249 2.89 8.48 1.24
N ASN A 250 3.13 7.18 1.10
CA ASN A 250 2.20 6.10 1.38
C ASN A 250 2.72 5.30 2.59
N ARG A 251 2.15 5.51 3.78
CA ARG A 251 2.76 5.07 5.06
C ARG A 251 2.47 3.62 5.48
N VAL A 252 1.44 2.96 4.92
CA VAL A 252 0.98 1.60 5.30
C VAL A 252 0.42 0.85 4.08
N ARG A 253 0.92 -0.35 3.75
CA ARG A 253 0.39 -1.27 2.71
C ARG A 253 0.25 -2.64 3.32
N MET A 254 -0.61 -3.46 2.73
CA MET A 254 -0.62 -4.89 2.98
C MET A 254 -0.06 -5.61 1.74
N ILE A 255 0.74 -6.65 1.94
CA ILE A 255 0.90 -7.71 0.94
C ILE A 255 0.27 -8.94 1.56
N ALA A 256 -0.94 -9.29 1.11
CA ALA A 256 -1.74 -10.35 1.73
C ALA A 256 -1.09 -11.73 1.49
N ASP A 257 -0.68 -11.98 0.24
CA ASP A 257 0.10 -13.15 -0.16
C ASP A 257 1.08 -12.73 -1.27
N CYS A 258 2.35 -13.12 -1.13
CA CYS A 258 3.40 -12.87 -2.11
C CYS A 258 3.50 -13.95 -3.19
N HIS A 259 2.78 -15.08 -3.04
CA HIS A 259 2.67 -16.15 -4.02
C HIS A 259 1.41 -16.06 -4.88
N ALA A 260 0.45 -15.22 -4.50
CA ALA A 260 -0.77 -15.01 -5.27
C ALA A 260 -0.48 -14.28 -6.60
N ALA A 261 -1.14 -14.72 -7.67
CA ALA A 261 -1.00 -14.09 -8.97
C ALA A 261 -1.55 -12.65 -8.93
N ALA A 262 -0.80 -11.71 -9.49
CA ALA A 262 -1.26 -10.33 -9.62
C ALA A 262 -2.39 -10.25 -10.66
N ILE A 263 -3.40 -9.43 -10.36
CA ILE A 263 -4.55 -9.21 -11.25
C ILE A 263 -4.25 -8.03 -12.15
N ALA A 264 -4.30 -8.22 -13.47
CA ALA A 264 -4.11 -7.13 -14.42
C ALA A 264 -5.33 -6.20 -14.44
N CYS A 265 -5.14 -4.99 -14.98
CA CYS A 265 -6.17 -3.96 -15.00
C CYS A 265 -6.45 -3.48 -16.42
N HIS A 266 -7.74 -3.41 -16.78
CA HIS A 266 -8.20 -2.80 -18.00
C HIS A 266 -8.14 -1.28 -17.85
N ILE A 267 -7.21 -0.64 -18.57
CA ILE A 267 -6.93 0.79 -18.48
C ILE A 267 -7.44 1.50 -19.74
N GLY A 268 -8.43 2.37 -19.59
CA GLY A 268 -8.94 3.23 -20.67
C GLY A 268 -8.17 4.55 -20.84
N HIS A 269 -7.36 4.93 -19.85
CA HIS A 269 -6.50 6.11 -19.91
C HIS A 269 -5.18 5.85 -19.18
N VAL A 270 -4.04 6.09 -19.83
CA VAL A 270 -2.73 5.48 -19.50
C VAL A 270 -2.28 5.71 -18.04
N ASP A 271 -2.71 6.81 -17.41
CA ASP A 271 -2.35 7.21 -16.04
C ASP A 271 -3.42 6.85 -14.97
N ALA A 272 -4.49 6.14 -15.32
CA ALA A 272 -5.65 5.92 -14.44
C ALA A 272 -5.42 4.97 -13.25
N MET A 273 -4.32 4.21 -13.24
CA MET A 273 -3.99 3.29 -12.14
C MET A 273 -2.52 3.39 -11.74
N GLU A 274 -2.13 4.56 -11.22
CA GLU A 274 -1.04 4.62 -10.23
C GLU A 274 -1.50 3.93 -8.93
N VAL A 275 -1.44 2.59 -8.88
CA VAL A 275 -1.71 1.84 -7.64
C VAL A 275 -0.62 2.18 -6.62
N ARG A 276 -0.94 3.09 -5.69
CA ARG A 276 0.01 3.67 -4.72
C ARG A 276 0.26 2.76 -3.53
N ALA A 277 1.00 1.69 -3.80
CA ALA A 277 1.42 0.73 -2.79
C ALA A 277 2.49 1.32 -1.82
N ALA A 278 2.22 1.31 -0.51
CA ALA A 278 3.10 1.68 0.60
C ALA A 278 4.06 0.54 1.06
N SER A 279 4.28 0.33 2.38
CA SER A 279 4.75 -0.96 2.94
C SER A 279 4.28 -1.31 4.36
N VAL A 280 3.69 -2.49 4.54
CA VAL A 280 3.93 -3.44 5.65
C VAL A 280 4.22 -4.77 4.96
N ALA A 281 5.50 -5.03 4.70
CA ALA A 281 5.91 -6.22 3.97
C ALA A 281 6.08 -7.40 4.93
N ARG A 282 5.40 -8.51 4.64
CA ARG A 282 5.83 -9.83 5.12
C ARG A 282 7.13 -10.16 4.40
N MET A 283 8.28 -9.79 4.98
CA MET A 283 9.59 -10.17 4.46
C MET A 283 9.87 -11.65 4.77
N ALA A 284 9.19 -12.53 4.03
CA ALA A 284 9.40 -13.97 4.08
C ALA A 284 10.65 -14.33 3.26
N THR A 285 11.83 -14.13 3.85
CA THR A 285 13.08 -14.67 3.28
C THR A 285 13.11 -16.18 3.48
N ARG A 286 12.63 -16.92 2.48
CA ARG A 286 12.94 -18.35 2.38
C ARG A 286 14.43 -18.47 2.07
N ARG A 287 15.22 -19.14 2.93
CA ARG A 287 16.58 -19.54 2.55
C ARG A 287 16.51 -20.38 1.27
N PRO A 288 17.51 -20.33 0.38
CA PRO A 288 17.73 -21.43 -0.55
C PRO A 288 17.93 -22.68 0.30
N SER A 289 17.18 -23.75 0.01
CA SER A 289 17.41 -25.06 0.62
C SER A 289 18.77 -25.58 0.14
N GLY A 290 19.77 -25.46 1.00
CA GLY A 290 21.10 -26.03 0.75
C GLY A 290 21.04 -27.54 0.92
N ASP A 291 20.83 -28.26 -0.17
CA ASP A 291 21.12 -29.69 -0.30
C ASP A 291 21.96 -29.92 -1.55
N ALA A 292 23.28 -29.82 -1.37
CA ALA A 292 24.28 -30.44 -2.22
C ALA A 292 25.41 -30.90 -1.28
N PRO A 293 25.58 -32.21 -1.04
CA PRO A 293 26.59 -32.68 -0.09
C PRO A 293 27.99 -32.38 -0.63
N ALA A 294 28.88 -31.96 0.26
CA ALA A 294 30.30 -31.87 -0.04
C ALA A 294 30.85 -33.30 -0.25
N SER A 295 31.12 -33.64 -1.51
CA SER A 295 31.96 -34.77 -1.89
C SER A 295 33.43 -34.33 -1.86
N TYR A 296 34.31 -35.21 -1.39
CA TYR A 296 35.76 -35.03 -1.35
C TYR A 296 36.38 -34.84 -2.74
#